data_AF-A0A0Q5J119-F1
#
_entry.id   AF-A0A0Q5J119-F1
#
_cell.length_a   1.000
_cell.length_b   1.000
_cell.length_c   1.000
_cell.angle_alpha   90.00
_cell.angle_beta   90.00
_cell.angle_gamma   90.00
#
_symmetry.space_group_name_H-M   'P 1'
#
loop_
_entity.id
_entity.type
_entity.pdbx_description
1 polymer ?
#
loop_
_entity_poly.entity_id
_entity_poly.type
_entity_poly.pdbx_seq_one_letter_code
_entity_poly.pdbx_strand_id
1 'polypeptide(L)' 'MPGASLELDPEGQLHCPRCRALTLEVAGIDQMDGMPWVNHALVCRSCGITSRLALVGAFGRTVLRWLDD' A
#
# COMPACT_ATOMS: atom_id res chain seq x y z
N MET A 1 -13.29 3.49 -5.16
CA MET A 1 -11.88 3.74 -5.49
C MET A 1 -11.35 2.46 -6.11
N PRO A 2 -10.91 2.46 -7.38
CA PRO A 2 -10.33 1.28 -7.99
C PRO A 2 -9.00 0.98 -7.29
N GLY A 3 -8.86 -0.24 -6.80
CA GLY A 3 -7.68 -0.68 -6.07
C GLY A 3 -7.91 -2.05 -5.45
N ALA A 4 -6.92 -2.93 -5.51
CA ALA A 4 -7.05 -4.29 -5.00
C ALA A 4 -7.04 -4.32 -3.47
N SER A 5 -7.76 -5.28 -2.88
CA SER A 5 -7.58 -5.66 -1.48
C SER A 5 -6.13 -6.12 -1.27
N LEU A 6 -5.58 -5.81 -0.11
CA LEU A 6 -4.30 -6.34 0.30
C LEU A 6 -4.47 -7.64 1.09
N GLU A 7 -3.41 -8.44 1.10
CA GLU A 7 -3.26 -9.60 1.96
C GLU A 7 -2.24 -9.24 3.05
N LEU A 8 -2.59 -9.55 4.30
CA LEU A 8 -1.69 -9.47 5.46
C LEU A 8 -1.37 -10.88 5.94
N ASP A 9 -0.15 -11.07 6.44
CA ASP A 9 0.18 -12.27 7.22
C ASP A 9 -0.48 -12.23 8.62
N PRO A 10 -0.41 -13.32 9.41
CA PRO A 10 -0.95 -13.35 10.78
C PRO A 10 -0.38 -12.27 11.71
N GLU A 11 0.84 -11.79 11.45
CA GLU A 11 1.53 -10.75 12.18
C GLU A 11 1.16 -9.33 11.71
N GLY A 12 0.35 -9.20 10.66
CA GLY A 12 -0.08 -7.93 10.09
C GLY A 12 0.90 -7.31 9.10
N GLN A 13 1.87 -8.07 8.59
CA GLN A 13 2.80 -7.64 7.55
C GLN A 13 2.18 -7.74 6.17
N LEU A 14 2.56 -6.79 5.31
CA LEU A 14 2.00 -6.67 3.98
C LEU A 14 2.72 -7.58 2.97
N HIS A 15 1.96 -8.34 2.19
CA HIS A 15 2.50 -9.11 1.09
C HIS A 15 2.71 -8.26 -0.17
N CYS A 16 3.84 -8.43 -0.84
CA CYS A 16 4.04 -7.89 -2.19
C CYS A 16 2.94 -8.42 -3.13
N PRO A 17 2.22 -7.55 -3.86
CA PRO A 17 1.11 -7.97 -4.70
C PRO A 17 1.55 -8.85 -5.88
N ARG A 18 2.83 -8.82 -6.26
CA ARG A 18 3.38 -9.58 -7.38
C ARG A 18 3.99 -10.93 -7.00
N CYS A 19 4.81 -10.98 -5.95
CA CYS A 19 5.55 -12.20 -5.57
C CYS A 19 5.25 -12.72 -4.16
N ARG A 20 4.33 -12.07 -3.43
CA ARG A 20 3.94 -12.38 -2.05
C ARG A 20 5.06 -12.35 -1.00
N ALA A 21 6.25 -11.88 -1.35
CA ALA A 21 7.31 -11.65 -0.37
C ALA A 21 6.90 -10.58 0.65
N LEU A 22 7.35 -10.73 1.89
CA LEU A 22 7.12 -9.79 3.00
C LEU A 22 8.17 -8.67 3.07
N THR A 23 9.12 -8.64 2.14
CA THR A 23 10.22 -7.68 2.11
C THR A 23 9.84 -6.42 1.32
N LEU A 24 8.86 -5.67 1.82
CA LEU A 24 8.45 -4.38 1.30
C LEU A 24 9.09 -3.23 2.09
N GLU A 25 9.59 -2.21 1.40
CA GLU A 25 10.15 -1.01 2.01
C GLU A 25 9.46 0.25 1.48
N VAL A 26 9.26 1.25 2.34
CA VAL A 26 8.73 2.55 1.93
C VAL A 26 9.82 3.33 1.22
N ALA A 27 9.63 3.57 -0.07
CA ALA A 27 10.52 4.40 -0.89
C ALA A 27 10.06 5.86 -0.97
N GLY A 28 8.78 6.13 -0.69
CA GLY A 28 8.24 7.48 -0.71
C GLY A 28 6.85 7.56 -0.09
N ILE A 29 6.50 8.77 0.34
CA ILE A 29 5.18 9.11 0.87
C ILE A 29 4.69 10.32 0.10
N ASP A 30 3.51 10.20 -0.48
CA ASP A 30 2.83 11.22 -1.26
C ASP A 30 1.55 11.62 -0.53
N GLN A 31 1.61 12.77 0.13
CA GLN A 31 0.49 13.39 0.81
C GLN A 31 0.04 14.59 -0.02
N MET A 32 -1.17 14.50 -0.57
CA MET A 32 -1.77 15.59 -1.35
C MET A 32 -2.52 16.53 -0.42
N ASP A 33 -2.26 17.83 -0.54
CA ASP A 33 -2.98 18.85 0.23
C ASP A 33 -4.49 18.79 -0.01
N GLY A 34 -5.27 18.85 1.08
CA GLY A 34 -6.73 18.78 1.04
C GLY A 34 -7.32 17.39 0.85
N MET A 35 -6.50 16.34 0.70
CA MET A 35 -6.99 14.98 0.53
C MET A 35 -6.99 14.20 1.86
N PRO A 36 -8.04 13.42 2.16
CA PRO A 36 -8.16 12.69 3.41
C PRO A 36 -7.37 11.36 3.43
N TRP A 37 -6.40 11.19 2.52
CA TRP A 37 -5.61 9.97 2.39
C TRP A 37 -4.16 10.26 2.07
N VAL A 38 -3.31 9.27 2.37
CA VAL A 38 -1.86 9.31 2.12
C VAL A 38 -1.48 8.11 1.25
N ASN A 39 -0.71 8.36 0.21
CA ASN A 39 -0.18 7.31 -0.66
C ASN A 39 1.26 6.98 -0.26
N HIS A 40 1.62 5.71 -0.31
CA HIS A 40 2.98 5.22 -0.07
C HIS A 40 3.47 4.51 -1.33
N ALA A 41 4.70 4.80 -1.75
CA ALA A 41 5.40 3.99 -2.74
C ALA A 41 6.18 2.90 -2.00
N LEU A 42 5.86 1.64 -2.27
CA LEU A 42 6.48 0.47 -1.65
C LEU A 42 7.32 -0.29 -2.67
N VAL A 43 8.59 -0.51 -2.36
CA VAL A 43 9.50 -1.31 -3.18
C VAL A 43 9.63 -2.70 -2.57
N CYS A 44 9.40 -3.73 -3.37
CA CYS A 44 9.67 -5.11 -2.96
C CYS A 44 11.14 -5.46 -3.21
N ARG A 45 11.90 -5.76 -2.15
CA ARG A 45 13.30 -6.17 -2.29
C ARG A 45 13.48 -7.53 -2.98
N SER A 46 12.45 -8.37 -2.99
CA SER A 46 12.52 -9.69 -3.61
C SER A 46 12.37 -9.66 -5.13
N CYS A 47 11.52 -8.79 -5.69
CA CYS A 47 11.25 -8.76 -7.14
C CYS A 47 11.50 -7.39 -7.80
N GLY A 48 11.90 -6.39 -7.01
CA GLY A 48 12.27 -5.05 -7.47
C GLY A 48 11.09 -4.17 -7.91
N ILE A 49 9.84 -4.65 -7.82
CA ILE A 49 8.68 -3.85 -8.23
C ILE A 49 8.39 -2.76 -7.22
N THR A 50 8.02 -1.59 -7.72
CA THR A 50 7.40 -0.51 -6.94
C THR A 50 5.88 -0.61 -7.09
N SER A 51 5.15 -0.57 -5.99
CA SER A 51 3.69 -0.55 -5.98
C SER A 51 3.20 0.57 -5.09
N ARG A 52 2.03 1.15 -5.40
CA ARG A 52 1.46 2.25 -4.62
C ARG A 52 0.39 1.73 -3.66
N LEU A 53 0.47 2.13 -2.39
CA LEU A 53 -0.48 1.79 -1.34
C LEU A 53 -1.17 3.06 -0.83
N ALA A 54 -2.49 3.12 -0.90
CA ALA A 54 -3.27 4.20 -0.31
C ALA A 54 -3.73 3.83 1.11
N LEU A 55 -3.54 4.76 2.04
CA LEU A 55 -4.14 4.76 3.38
C LEU A 55 -5.26 5.81 3.39
N VAL A 56 -6.51 5.35 3.38
CA VAL A 56 -7.69 6.21 3.28
C VAL A 56 -8.44 6.22 4.60
N GLY A 57 -8.60 7.40 5.21
CA GLY A 57 -9.51 7.61 6.33
C GLY A 57 -10.88 8.08 5.82
N ALA A 58 -11.91 7.24 5.92
CA ALA A 58 -13.27 7.60 5.51
C ALA A 58 -14.32 7.05 6.48
N PHE A 59 -15.31 7.87 6.86
CA PHE A 59 -16.46 7.47 7.69
C PHE A 59 -16.07 6.75 9.00
N GLY A 60 -15.01 7.21 9.67
CA GLY A 60 -14.51 6.61 10.91
C GLY A 60 -13.78 5.27 10.73
N ARG A 61 -13.41 4.92 9.49
CA ARG A 61 -12.67 3.70 9.16
C ARG A 61 -11.39 4.04 8.40
N THR A 62 -10.34 3.28 8.68
CA THR A 62 -9.09 3.30 7.94
C THR A 62 -9.09 2.13 6.97
N VAL A 63 -8.89 2.41 5.68
CA VAL A 63 -8.83 1.40 4.62
C VAL A 63 -7.48 1.50 3.92
N LEU A 64 -6.83 0.36 3.77
CA LEU A 64 -5.62 0.23 2.97
C LEU A 64 -5.95 -0.44 1.63
N ARG A 65 -5.42 0.10 0.53
CA ARG A 65 -5.64 -0.43 -0.83
C ARG A 65 -4.37 -0.35 -1.66
N TRP A 66 -4.10 -1.40 -2.44
CA TRP A 66 -3.17 -1.30 -3.56
C TRP A 66 -3.82 -0.43 -4.64
N LEU A 67 -3.10 0.58 -5.11
CA LEU A 67 -3.50 1.36 -6.28
C LEU A 67 -2.97 0.65 -7.52
N ASP A 68 -3.81 0.56 -8.55
CA ASP A 68 -3.34 0.19 -9.88
C ASP A 68 -2.49 1.35 -10.44
N ASP A 69 -1.43 1.01 -11.19
CA ASP A 69 -0.61 2.00 -11.90
C ASP A 69 -1.36 2.61 -13.10
#